data_AF-A0A258I408-F1
#
_entry.id   AF-A0A258I408-F1
#
_cell.length_a   1.000
_cell.length_b   1.000
_cell.length_c   1.000
_cell.angle_alpha   90.00
_cell.angle_beta   90.00
_cell.angle_gamma   90.00
#
_symmetry.space_group_name_H-M   'P 1'
#
loop_
_entity.id
_entity.type
_entity.pdbx_description
1 polymer ?
#
loop_
_entity_poly.entity_id
_entity_poly.type
_entity_poly.pdbx_seq_one_letter_code
_entity_poly.pdbx_strand_id
1 'polypeptide(L)'
;GGREYNDADGPRFGSYLRGRLAIAALFPDKDADGNGIERSGDIVMFGGAGVRTNFGGDIEMMAPGGQIVVGVQGEVPPASAGVITQGVGDIRLFSEQSLLLGLSRILTTFGGDIFAWSEEGDINAGRGAKTTVLYTPPLRTYDRYGNVRLAPQVPSSGAGIGTLNPIPEVEPGDIDLVAPLGTIDAGEAGIRVSGNINLAALQVLNAANIKVQGEATGIPVVAAVNTGALTSASSAASAVANQAADLAERARPQMRTEIPTILNVRFLGFGQ
;
A
#
# COMPACT_ATOMS: atom_id res chain seq x y z
N GLY A 1 17.15 -6.29 4.52
CA GLY A 1 16.60 -4.96 4.78
C GLY A 1 15.10 -5.07 4.80
N GLY A 2 14.39 -4.48 3.83
CA GLY A 2 12.94 -4.61 3.69
C GLY A 2 12.46 -6.01 3.29
N ARG A 3 13.03 -6.62 2.24
CA ARG A 3 12.64 -7.99 1.83
C ARG A 3 12.84 -9.03 2.94
N GLU A 4 13.98 -8.98 3.64
CA GLU A 4 14.26 -9.87 4.79
C GLU A 4 13.29 -9.65 5.97
N TYR A 5 12.69 -8.46 6.12
CA TYR A 5 11.72 -8.19 7.18
C TYR A 5 10.44 -9.00 6.96
N ASN A 6 10.01 -9.18 5.70
CA ASN A 6 8.80 -9.91 5.33
C ASN A 6 9.04 -11.41 5.01
N ASP A 7 10.30 -11.85 4.95
CA ASP A 7 10.66 -13.24 4.67
C ASP A 7 10.52 -14.11 5.94
N ALA A 8 9.40 -14.83 6.05
CA ALA A 8 9.08 -15.67 7.21
C ALA A 8 10.04 -16.84 7.43
N ASP A 9 10.67 -17.34 6.37
CA ASP A 9 11.65 -18.43 6.41
C ASP A 9 13.08 -17.88 6.58
N GLY A 10 13.24 -16.56 6.53
CA GLY A 10 14.50 -15.87 6.59
C GLY A 10 15.07 -15.74 8.01
N PRO A 11 16.41 -15.64 8.15
CA PRO A 11 17.08 -15.52 9.46
C PRO A 11 16.81 -14.19 10.17
N ARG A 12 16.09 -13.25 9.54
CA ARG A 12 15.85 -11.87 10.02
C ARG A 12 14.40 -11.41 9.86
N PHE A 13 13.46 -12.36 9.85
CA PHE A 13 12.04 -12.04 9.84
C PHE A 13 11.68 -11.01 10.93
N GLY A 14 10.93 -9.97 10.56
CA GLY A 14 10.54 -8.89 11.47
C GLY A 14 11.67 -7.96 11.92
N SER A 15 12.86 -8.02 11.31
CA SER A 15 14.02 -7.22 11.72
C SER A 15 14.61 -6.33 10.62
N TYR A 16 14.67 -5.02 10.90
CA TYR A 16 15.38 -4.04 10.07
C TYR A 16 16.88 -3.93 10.37
N LEU A 17 17.44 -4.79 11.25
CA LEU A 17 18.80 -4.62 11.79
C LEU A 17 19.87 -4.46 10.71
N ARG A 18 19.85 -5.29 9.66
CA ARG A 18 20.83 -5.20 8.57
C ARG A 18 20.77 -3.86 7.85
N GLY A 19 19.57 -3.35 7.57
CA GLY A 19 19.37 -2.07 6.89
C GLY A 19 19.86 -0.91 7.76
N ARG A 20 19.45 -0.89 9.03
CA ARG A 20 19.88 0.14 9.99
C ARG A 20 21.38 0.14 10.23
N LEU A 21 22.03 -1.03 10.31
CA LEU A 21 23.49 -1.10 10.42
C LEU A 21 24.20 -0.57 9.18
N ALA A 22 23.66 -0.82 7.98
CA ALA A 22 24.23 -0.28 6.75
C ALA A 22 24.07 1.25 6.67
N ILE A 23 22.91 1.78 7.07
CA ILE A 23 22.63 3.21 7.16
C ILE A 23 23.57 3.86 8.17
N ALA A 24 23.64 3.34 9.40
CA ALA A 24 24.53 3.86 10.44
C ALA A 24 26.02 3.81 10.07
N ALA A 25 26.43 2.85 9.23
CA ALA A 25 27.79 2.78 8.71
C ALA A 25 28.06 3.84 7.63
N LEU A 26 27.09 4.14 6.77
CA LEU A 26 27.22 5.12 5.69
C LEU A 26 26.99 6.56 6.17
N PHE A 27 26.08 6.74 7.13
CA PHE A 27 25.64 8.00 7.72
C PHE A 27 25.72 7.92 9.24
N PRO A 28 26.93 7.91 9.83
CA PRO A 28 27.08 7.79 11.29
C PRO A 28 26.57 9.03 12.03
N ASP A 29 25.85 8.88 13.14
CA ASP A 29 25.35 10.04 13.91
C ASP A 29 26.44 10.79 14.68
N LYS A 30 27.64 10.20 14.77
CA LYS A 30 28.77 10.77 15.51
C LYS A 30 30.03 10.82 14.66
N ASP A 31 30.82 11.87 14.84
CA ASP A 31 32.14 11.99 14.27
C ASP A 31 33.18 11.14 15.02
N ALA A 32 34.44 11.19 14.57
CA ALA A 32 35.53 10.44 15.18
C ALA A 32 35.83 10.86 16.63
N ASP A 33 35.46 12.09 17.00
CA ASP A 33 35.67 12.68 18.33
C ASP A 33 34.45 12.49 19.25
N GLY A 34 33.37 11.88 18.73
CA GLY A 34 32.14 11.57 19.46
C GLY A 34 31.10 12.69 19.48
N ASN A 35 31.30 13.78 18.73
CA ASN A 35 30.32 14.85 18.59
C ASN A 35 29.19 14.42 17.63
N GLY A 36 27.97 14.91 17.86
CA GLY A 36 26.85 14.66 16.96
C GLY A 36 27.08 15.29 15.58
N ILE A 37 26.80 14.54 14.52
CA ILE A 37 26.80 15.04 13.14
C ILE A 37 25.37 15.48 12.82
N GLU A 38 25.13 16.80 12.79
CA GLU A 38 23.88 17.32 12.26
C GLU A 38 23.88 17.23 10.74
N ARG A 39 22.95 16.43 10.21
CA ARG A 39 22.64 16.39 8.79
C ARG A 39 21.37 17.18 8.55
N SER A 40 21.40 18.06 7.56
CA SER A 40 20.22 18.74 7.07
C SER A 40 20.30 18.82 5.55
N GLY A 41 19.14 18.88 4.91
CA GLY A 41 19.06 19.02 3.45
C GLY A 41 17.91 18.23 2.87
N ASP A 42 16.92 18.96 2.38
CA ASP A 42 15.80 18.39 1.64
C ASP A 42 16.09 18.41 0.14
N ILE A 43 15.63 17.37 -0.56
CA ILE A 43 15.55 17.41 -2.02
C ILE A 43 14.11 17.75 -2.39
N VAL A 44 13.90 18.96 -2.92
CA VAL A 44 12.55 19.44 -3.26
C VAL A 44 12.44 19.80 -4.74
N MET A 45 11.44 19.24 -5.41
CA MET A 45 11.10 19.47 -6.81
C MET A 45 9.71 20.08 -6.91
N PHE A 46 9.62 21.24 -7.57
CA PHE A 46 8.37 21.98 -7.76
C PHE A 46 8.01 22.11 -9.24
N GLY A 47 6.70 22.09 -9.53
CA GLY A 47 6.17 22.33 -10.88
C GLY A 47 6.75 21.37 -11.93
N GLY A 48 7.44 21.91 -12.93
CA GLY A 48 8.06 21.13 -14.01
C GLY A 48 9.41 20.49 -13.68
N ALA A 49 9.91 20.61 -12.45
CA ALA A 49 11.18 20.02 -12.04
C ALA A 49 11.13 18.48 -12.04
N GLY A 50 12.27 17.87 -12.32
CA GLY A 50 12.41 16.42 -12.34
C GLY A 50 13.82 15.97 -12.65
N VAL A 51 14.10 14.72 -12.31
CA VAL A 51 15.34 14.03 -12.67
C VAL A 51 14.96 12.92 -13.64
N ARG A 52 15.64 12.87 -14.77
CA ARG A 52 15.43 11.78 -15.71
C ARG A 52 16.72 11.32 -16.37
N THR A 53 16.79 10.03 -16.63
CA THR A 53 17.80 9.47 -17.52
C THR A 53 17.21 9.37 -18.91
N ASN A 54 18.02 9.68 -19.93
CA ASN A 54 17.64 9.52 -21.32
C ASN A 54 18.37 8.30 -21.87
N PHE A 55 17.63 7.24 -22.21
CA PHE A 55 18.16 6.02 -22.82
C PHE A 55 19.02 5.16 -21.89
N GLY A 56 18.49 4.95 -20.69
CA GLY A 56 19.01 4.06 -19.66
C GLY A 56 19.89 4.75 -18.63
N GLY A 57 20.27 3.98 -17.61
CA GLY A 57 21.01 4.44 -16.45
C GLY A 57 20.11 4.69 -15.25
N ASP A 58 20.71 4.51 -14.07
CA ASP A 58 20.00 4.54 -12.80
C ASP A 58 19.89 5.97 -12.25
N ILE A 59 18.89 6.16 -11.41
CA ILE A 59 18.75 7.37 -10.59
C ILE A 59 18.93 6.98 -9.13
N GLU A 60 19.88 7.63 -8.46
CA GLU A 60 20.08 7.49 -7.03
C GLU A 60 19.97 8.86 -6.37
N MET A 61 19.09 8.98 -5.36
CA MET A 61 18.90 10.21 -4.61
C MET A 61 18.91 9.92 -3.12
N MET A 62 19.67 10.71 -2.37
CA MET A 62 19.83 10.54 -0.94
C MET A 62 19.66 11.87 -0.22
N ALA A 63 18.77 11.89 0.78
CA ALA A 63 18.57 12.97 1.73
C ALA A 63 18.80 12.42 3.16
N PRO A 64 20.06 12.18 3.56
CA PRO A 64 20.40 11.50 4.82
C PRO A 64 20.22 12.35 6.08
N GLY A 65 19.62 13.54 5.93
CA GLY A 65 19.33 14.51 6.99
C GLY A 65 17.94 15.14 6.85
N GLY A 66 17.12 14.64 5.93
CA GLY A 66 15.98 15.39 5.42
C GLY A 66 15.01 14.53 4.63
N GLN A 67 14.12 15.20 3.91
CA GLN A 67 13.05 14.57 3.13
C GLN A 67 13.29 14.73 1.61
N ILE A 68 12.62 13.87 0.84
CA ILE A 68 12.54 13.98 -0.62
C ILE A 68 11.10 14.34 -0.99
N VAL A 69 10.89 15.52 -1.56
CA VAL A 69 9.60 15.99 -2.04
C VAL A 69 9.65 16.15 -3.55
N VAL A 70 9.02 15.24 -4.28
CA VAL A 70 9.08 15.15 -5.75
C VAL A 70 8.05 16.05 -6.44
N GLY A 71 7.07 16.55 -5.69
CA GLY A 71 6.07 17.47 -6.18
C GLY A 71 5.22 18.08 -5.08
N VAL A 72 4.54 19.16 -5.42
CA VAL A 72 3.60 19.85 -4.53
C VAL A 72 2.17 19.70 -4.98
N GLN A 73 1.26 20.07 -4.09
CA GLN A 73 -0.16 20.19 -4.33
C GLN A 73 -0.47 21.53 -5.01
N GLY A 74 -1.48 21.56 -5.89
CA GLY A 74 -2.04 22.80 -6.44
C GLY A 74 -1.96 22.88 -7.96
N GLU A 75 -0.76 22.82 -8.53
CA GLU A 75 -0.55 22.89 -9.98
C GLU A 75 -0.21 21.52 -10.56
N VAL A 76 -0.90 21.14 -11.63
CA VAL A 76 -0.67 19.85 -12.30
C VAL A 76 0.69 19.93 -13.01
N PRO A 77 1.69 19.12 -12.60
CA PRO A 77 3.01 19.22 -13.21
C PRO A 77 2.97 18.63 -14.63
N PRO A 78 3.82 19.14 -15.56
CA PRO A 78 3.96 18.55 -16.88
C PRO A 78 4.36 17.08 -16.76
N ALA A 79 4.08 16.29 -17.81
CA ALA A 79 4.36 14.85 -17.80
C ALA A 79 5.85 14.52 -17.61
N SER A 80 6.75 15.45 -17.95
CA SER A 80 8.20 15.32 -17.77
C SER A 80 8.69 15.53 -16.34
N ALA A 81 7.84 16.01 -15.42
CA ALA A 81 8.21 16.25 -14.03
C ALA A 81 8.34 14.96 -13.22
N GLY A 82 9.07 15.02 -12.12
CA GLY A 82 9.30 13.89 -11.22
C GLY A 82 10.57 13.10 -11.53
N VAL A 83 10.67 11.89 -10.99
CA VAL A 83 11.84 11.03 -11.11
C VAL A 83 11.55 9.91 -12.12
N ILE A 84 12.21 9.90 -13.26
CA ILE A 84 11.82 9.03 -14.38
C ILE A 84 13.05 8.42 -15.07
N THR A 85 13.13 7.09 -15.18
CA THR A 85 14.12 6.45 -16.06
C THR A 85 13.51 6.20 -17.43
N GLN A 86 14.14 6.74 -18.49
CA GLN A 86 13.74 6.48 -19.88
C GLN A 86 14.64 5.39 -20.46
N GLY A 87 14.11 4.18 -20.65
CA GLY A 87 14.91 2.98 -20.94
C GLY A 87 15.15 2.13 -19.69
N VAL A 88 16.09 1.19 -19.76
CA VAL A 88 16.43 0.30 -18.63
C VAL A 88 17.24 1.08 -17.59
N GLY A 89 16.76 1.12 -16.36
CA GLY A 89 17.47 1.72 -15.24
C GLY A 89 16.62 1.77 -13.98
N ASP A 90 17.29 1.61 -12.85
CA ASP A 90 16.66 1.52 -11.53
C ASP A 90 16.52 2.90 -10.88
N ILE A 91 15.60 3.02 -9.93
CA ILE A 91 15.47 4.21 -9.09
C ILE A 91 15.68 3.81 -7.63
N ARG A 92 16.66 4.43 -6.99
CA ARG A 92 17.04 4.19 -5.59
C ARG A 92 16.94 5.49 -4.79
N LEU A 93 16.11 5.48 -3.74
CA LEU A 93 15.78 6.66 -2.97
C LEU A 93 16.00 6.39 -1.48
N PHE A 94 16.69 7.30 -0.81
CA PHE A 94 16.89 7.26 0.64
C PHE A 94 16.55 8.62 1.25
N SER A 95 15.74 8.64 2.30
CA SER A 95 15.50 9.80 3.15
C SER A 95 15.51 9.38 4.62
N GLU A 96 16.08 10.23 5.47
CA GLU A 96 15.91 10.06 6.92
C GLU A 96 14.46 10.35 7.30
N GLN A 97 13.89 11.44 6.76
CA GLN A 97 12.50 11.82 6.96
C GLN A 97 11.62 11.19 5.85
N SER A 98 10.66 11.94 5.32
CA SER A 98 9.63 11.42 4.41
C SER A 98 10.02 11.48 2.93
N LEU A 99 9.31 10.66 2.13
CA LEU A 99 9.32 10.70 0.67
C LEU A 99 7.91 11.00 0.16
N LEU A 100 7.73 12.19 -0.43
CA LEU A 100 6.41 12.75 -0.74
C LEU A 100 6.28 13.10 -2.23
N LEU A 101 5.33 12.48 -2.93
CA LEU A 101 5.15 12.72 -4.37
C LEU A 101 4.22 13.90 -4.71
N GLY A 102 3.29 14.25 -3.83
CA GLY A 102 2.29 15.31 -4.12
C GLY A 102 1.46 14.96 -5.37
N LEU A 103 1.57 15.75 -6.44
CA LEU A 103 0.93 15.47 -7.75
C LEU A 103 1.90 14.86 -8.79
N SER A 104 3.13 14.55 -8.38
CA SER A 104 4.22 14.11 -9.25
C SER A 104 4.30 12.59 -9.34
N ARG A 105 5.45 12.07 -9.79
CA ARG A 105 5.65 10.67 -10.14
C ARG A 105 7.08 10.18 -9.93
N ILE A 106 7.19 8.88 -9.69
CA ILE A 106 8.42 8.11 -9.72
C ILE A 106 8.17 6.92 -10.62
N LEU A 107 8.80 6.89 -11.80
CA LEU A 107 8.49 5.90 -12.83
C LEU A 107 9.72 5.31 -13.49
N THR A 108 9.70 4.00 -13.69
CA THR A 108 10.59 3.33 -14.65
C THR A 108 9.78 2.94 -15.89
N THR A 109 10.27 3.27 -17.08
CA THR A 109 9.45 3.18 -18.31
C THR A 109 9.66 1.89 -19.12
N PHE A 110 10.78 1.18 -18.91
CA PHE A 110 11.13 -0.05 -19.60
C PHE A 110 11.75 -1.04 -18.61
N GLY A 111 10.94 -1.54 -17.68
CA GLY A 111 11.41 -2.36 -16.56
C GLY A 111 12.24 -1.53 -15.59
N GLY A 112 13.11 -2.17 -14.82
CA GLY A 112 13.93 -1.52 -13.79
C GLY A 112 13.18 -1.36 -12.47
N ASP A 113 13.92 -1.57 -11.40
CA ASP A 113 13.40 -1.67 -10.04
C ASP A 113 13.28 -0.29 -9.40
N ILE A 114 12.34 -0.16 -8.46
CA ILE A 114 12.25 1.00 -7.57
C ILE A 114 12.48 0.55 -6.14
N PHE A 115 13.55 1.06 -5.53
CA PHE A 115 13.80 0.92 -4.11
C PHE A 115 13.68 2.27 -3.43
N ALA A 116 12.88 2.36 -2.37
CA ALA A 116 12.78 3.56 -1.56
C ALA A 116 12.81 3.22 -0.06
N TRP A 117 13.65 3.93 0.68
CA TRP A 117 13.76 3.82 2.12
C TRP A 117 13.56 5.18 2.79
N SER A 118 12.59 5.24 3.70
CA SER A 118 12.34 6.35 4.62
C SER A 118 12.59 5.85 6.04
N GLU A 119 13.54 6.44 6.77
CA GLU A 119 13.96 5.89 8.07
C GLU A 119 12.95 6.18 9.18
N GLU A 120 12.59 7.45 9.34
CA GLU A 120 11.72 7.96 10.39
C GLU A 120 10.35 8.40 9.88
N GLY A 121 10.23 8.65 8.57
CA GLY A 121 9.07 9.28 7.94
C GLY A 121 8.19 8.34 7.12
N ASP A 122 7.32 8.98 6.33
CA ASP A 122 6.34 8.30 5.48
C ASP A 122 6.81 8.21 4.03
N ILE A 123 6.31 7.22 3.29
CA ILE A 123 6.37 7.15 1.83
C ILE A 123 4.96 7.38 1.28
N ASN A 124 4.72 8.50 0.61
CA ASN A 124 3.40 8.87 0.07
C ASN A 124 3.44 8.97 -1.46
N ALA A 125 2.73 8.07 -2.14
CA ALA A 125 2.66 8.03 -3.59
C ALA A 125 1.83 9.17 -4.21
N GLY A 126 1.16 9.99 -3.40
CA GLY A 126 0.54 11.23 -3.84
C GLY A 126 -0.88 11.09 -4.40
N ARG A 127 -1.35 12.17 -5.01
CA ARG A 127 -2.72 12.36 -5.49
C ARG A 127 -2.81 12.86 -6.94
N GLY A 128 -1.72 12.74 -7.70
CA GLY A 128 -1.72 13.13 -9.10
C GLY A 128 -2.60 12.21 -9.97
N ALA A 129 -2.96 12.69 -11.16
CA ALA A 129 -3.82 11.94 -12.08
C ALA A 129 -3.11 10.69 -12.66
N LYS A 130 -3.82 9.55 -12.68
CA LYS A 130 -3.32 8.29 -13.27
C LYS A 130 -3.16 8.34 -14.80
N THR A 131 -3.73 9.35 -15.46
CA THR A 131 -3.84 9.48 -16.92
C THR A 131 -2.81 10.43 -17.55
N THR A 132 -1.91 11.06 -16.78
CA THR A 132 -0.93 12.00 -17.35
C THR A 132 0.04 11.29 -18.27
N VAL A 133 -0.10 11.46 -19.60
CA VAL A 133 0.73 10.77 -20.59
C VAL A 133 2.09 11.43 -20.72
N LEU A 134 3.13 10.68 -20.42
CA LEU A 134 4.53 10.95 -20.71
C LEU A 134 4.85 10.52 -22.15
N TYR A 135 5.24 11.50 -22.95
CA TYR A 135 5.84 11.28 -24.26
C TYR A 135 7.36 11.34 -24.14
N THR A 136 8.02 10.20 -24.28
CA THR A 136 9.48 10.12 -24.38
C THR A 136 9.88 10.39 -25.85
N PRO A 137 10.94 11.16 -26.12
CA PRO A 137 11.48 11.27 -27.47
C PRO A 137 12.11 9.93 -27.90
N PRO A 138 11.86 9.43 -29.13
CA PRO A 138 12.46 8.19 -29.60
C PRO A 138 13.99 8.23 -29.63
N LEU A 139 14.61 7.13 -29.23
CA LEU A 139 16.05 6.93 -29.44
C LEU A 139 16.28 6.83 -30.95
N ARG A 140 16.99 7.83 -31.50
CA ARG A 140 17.43 7.82 -32.89
C ARG A 140 18.90 7.41 -32.93
N THR A 141 19.17 6.21 -33.40
CA THR A 141 20.53 5.74 -33.62
C THR A 141 20.90 5.79 -35.09
N TYR A 142 22.19 6.00 -35.34
CA TYR A 142 22.79 5.99 -36.66
C TYR A 142 23.81 4.86 -36.70
N ASP A 143 23.76 4.03 -37.74
CA ASP A 143 24.89 3.16 -38.01
C ASP A 143 26.00 3.90 -38.77
N ARG A 144 27.13 3.22 -38.96
CA ARG A 144 28.29 3.75 -39.70
C ARG A 144 28.01 4.05 -41.18
N TYR A 145 26.86 3.64 -41.70
CA TYR A 145 26.43 3.81 -43.09
C TYR A 145 25.32 4.86 -43.22
N GLY A 146 24.93 5.52 -42.12
CA GLY A 146 23.91 6.57 -42.11
C GLY A 146 22.47 6.05 -42.05
N ASN A 147 22.25 4.75 -41.85
CA ASN A 147 20.90 4.23 -41.65
C ASN A 147 20.37 4.67 -40.29
N VAL A 148 19.13 5.17 -40.30
CA VAL A 148 18.44 5.61 -39.09
C VAL A 148 17.63 4.46 -38.54
N ARG A 149 17.84 4.11 -37.28
CA ARG A 149 16.91 3.26 -36.52
C ARG A 149 16.25 4.09 -35.43
N LEU A 150 14.94 3.92 -35.31
CA LEU A 150 14.13 4.57 -34.30
C LEU A 150 13.63 3.50 -33.33
N ALA A 151 13.92 3.66 -32.03
CA ALA A 151 13.37 2.76 -31.03
C ALA A 151 11.83 2.94 -30.91
N PRO A 152 11.07 1.86 -30.69
CA PRO A 152 9.64 1.95 -30.38
C PRO A 152 9.39 2.93 -29.24
N GLN A 153 8.33 3.72 -29.35
CA GLN A 153 7.87 4.60 -28.27
C GLN A 153 6.53 4.09 -27.77
N VAL A 154 6.49 3.69 -26.51
CA VAL A 154 5.23 3.38 -25.85
C VAL A 154 4.94 4.53 -24.89
N PRO A 155 3.85 5.30 -25.11
CA PRO A 155 3.44 6.34 -24.19
C PRO A 155 3.28 5.73 -22.79
N SER A 156 4.04 6.25 -21.84
CA SER A 156 3.89 5.89 -20.43
C SER A 156 2.92 6.87 -19.79
N SER A 157 2.17 6.50 -18.76
CA SER A 157 1.28 7.46 -18.11
C SER A 157 1.19 7.31 -16.59
N GLY A 158 0.86 8.43 -15.96
CA GLY A 158 0.31 8.50 -14.60
C GLY A 158 1.25 9.10 -13.56
N ALA A 159 0.63 9.70 -12.55
CA ALA A 159 1.27 10.04 -11.30
C ALA A 159 1.53 8.78 -10.45
N GLY A 160 2.15 8.99 -9.29
CA GLY A 160 2.41 7.93 -8.33
C GLY A 160 3.72 7.21 -8.56
N ILE A 161 3.86 6.06 -7.90
CA ILE A 161 5.04 5.21 -7.99
C ILE A 161 4.72 4.06 -8.96
N GLY A 162 5.58 3.78 -9.91
CA GLY A 162 5.39 2.56 -10.68
C GLY A 162 6.47 2.13 -11.65
N THR A 163 6.53 0.83 -11.85
CA THR A 163 7.39 0.17 -12.83
C THR A 163 6.55 -0.24 -14.02
N LEU A 164 6.93 0.23 -15.20
CA LEU A 164 6.21 -0.03 -16.44
C LEU A 164 6.99 -1.03 -17.28
N ASN A 165 6.26 -2.02 -17.78
CA ASN A 165 6.75 -2.99 -18.74
C ASN A 165 5.86 -2.92 -20.00
N PRO A 166 6.18 -2.01 -20.95
CA PRO A 166 5.29 -1.70 -22.05
C PRO A 166 5.32 -2.72 -23.20
N ILE A 167 6.34 -3.59 -23.26
CA ILE A 167 6.50 -4.62 -24.29
C ILE A 167 6.93 -5.94 -23.66
N PRO A 168 6.45 -7.10 -24.12
CA PRO A 168 6.75 -8.39 -23.46
C PRO A 168 8.23 -8.75 -23.35
N GLU A 169 9.09 -8.20 -24.20
CA GLU A 169 10.53 -8.47 -24.22
C GLU A 169 11.32 -7.78 -23.10
N VAL A 170 10.71 -6.81 -22.41
CA VAL A 170 11.33 -6.10 -21.30
C VAL A 170 11.07 -6.90 -20.02
N GLU A 171 12.08 -7.03 -19.16
CA GLU A 171 11.88 -7.69 -17.87
C GLU A 171 11.00 -6.82 -16.95
N PRO A 172 10.03 -7.41 -16.23
CA PRO A 172 9.26 -6.67 -15.24
C PRO A 172 10.15 -6.12 -14.12
N GLY A 173 9.85 -4.92 -13.64
CA GLY A 173 10.56 -4.29 -12.51
C GLY A 173 9.82 -4.47 -11.19
N ASP A 174 10.57 -4.77 -10.14
CA ASP A 174 10.09 -4.90 -8.77
C ASP A 174 10.00 -3.54 -8.06
N ILE A 175 9.20 -3.47 -6.99
CA ILE A 175 9.16 -2.32 -6.07
C ILE A 175 9.42 -2.79 -4.64
N ASP A 176 10.39 -2.19 -3.96
CA ASP A 176 10.65 -2.39 -2.53
C ASP A 176 10.57 -1.05 -1.79
N LEU A 177 9.54 -0.89 -0.96
CA LEU A 177 9.31 0.33 -0.17
C LEU A 177 9.44 -0.01 1.31
N VAL A 178 10.31 0.74 1.99
CA VAL A 178 10.64 0.50 3.41
C VAL A 178 10.46 1.78 4.21
N ALA A 179 9.55 1.78 5.18
CA ALA A 179 9.29 2.88 6.10
C ALA A 179 9.16 2.36 7.54
N PRO A 180 10.27 1.96 8.21
CA PRO A 180 10.22 1.20 9.46
C PRO A 180 9.46 1.88 10.60
N LEU A 181 9.51 3.21 10.68
CA LEU A 181 8.85 4.01 11.72
C LEU A 181 7.65 4.81 11.21
N GLY A 182 7.37 4.76 9.91
CA GLY A 182 6.27 5.50 9.30
C GLY A 182 5.35 4.63 8.47
N THR A 183 4.69 5.28 7.54
CA THR A 183 3.56 4.72 6.78
C THR A 183 3.89 4.69 5.30
N ILE A 184 3.43 3.64 4.61
CA ILE A 184 3.39 3.61 3.15
C ILE A 184 1.96 3.89 2.71
N ASP A 185 1.74 5.05 2.07
CA ASP A 185 0.43 5.45 1.55
C ASP A 185 0.44 5.45 0.02
N ALA A 186 -0.35 4.58 -0.59
CA ALA A 186 -0.53 4.54 -2.04
C ALA A 186 -1.27 5.78 -2.58
N GLY A 187 -1.93 6.56 -1.72
CA GLY A 187 -2.66 7.76 -2.08
C GLY A 187 -3.73 7.51 -3.15
N GLU A 188 -4.14 8.57 -3.84
CA GLU A 188 -5.07 8.46 -4.98
C GLU A 188 -4.33 8.13 -6.28
N ALA A 189 -3.07 8.55 -6.41
CA ALA A 189 -2.24 8.28 -7.58
C ALA A 189 -1.97 6.78 -7.75
N GLY A 190 -1.82 6.07 -6.63
CA GLY A 190 -1.62 4.63 -6.58
C GLY A 190 -0.17 4.20 -6.79
N ILE A 191 0.03 2.90 -6.60
CA ILE A 191 1.31 2.22 -6.84
C ILE A 191 1.05 1.13 -7.88
N ARG A 192 1.85 1.11 -8.96
CA ARG A 192 1.66 0.18 -10.09
C ARG A 192 2.95 -0.57 -10.37
N VAL A 193 2.90 -1.89 -10.30
CA VAL A 193 4.10 -2.74 -10.33
C VAL A 193 3.95 -3.75 -11.45
N SER A 194 4.94 -3.78 -12.34
CA SER A 194 5.02 -4.79 -13.40
C SER A 194 5.58 -6.12 -12.91
N GLY A 195 6.50 -6.11 -11.94
CA GLY A 195 7.00 -7.31 -11.25
C GLY A 195 6.34 -7.53 -9.89
N ASN A 196 7.16 -7.81 -8.89
CA ASN A 196 6.76 -8.07 -7.51
C ASN A 196 6.83 -6.79 -6.66
N ILE A 197 6.04 -6.74 -5.58
CA ILE A 197 6.13 -5.67 -4.59
C ILE A 197 6.42 -6.20 -3.19
N ASN A 198 7.33 -5.52 -2.50
CA ASN A 198 7.60 -5.70 -1.08
C ASN A 198 7.36 -4.39 -0.33
N LEU A 199 6.46 -4.41 0.66
CA LEU A 199 6.18 -3.28 1.53
C LEU A 199 6.56 -3.60 2.98
N ALA A 200 7.45 -2.83 3.59
CA ALA A 200 7.84 -3.01 4.98
C ALA A 200 7.68 -1.69 5.73
N ALA A 201 6.57 -1.53 6.46
CA ALA A 201 6.24 -0.31 7.20
C ALA A 201 5.40 -0.58 8.44
N LEU A 202 5.25 0.43 9.31
CA LEU A 202 4.36 0.34 10.46
C LEU A 202 2.90 0.17 10.02
N GLN A 203 2.51 0.89 8.98
CA GLN A 203 1.17 0.81 8.39
C GLN A 203 1.24 1.01 6.88
N VAL A 204 0.32 0.34 6.17
CA VAL A 204 0.09 0.58 4.74
C VAL A 204 -1.32 1.12 4.57
N LEU A 205 -1.44 2.29 3.95
CA LEU A 205 -2.70 2.98 3.69
C LEU A 205 -3.07 2.92 2.21
N ASN A 206 -4.38 3.05 1.94
CA ASN A 206 -4.93 3.06 0.59
C ASN A 206 -4.51 1.87 -0.28
N ALA A 207 -4.31 0.70 0.34
CA ALA A 207 -3.85 -0.54 -0.32
C ALA A 207 -4.68 -0.94 -1.55
N ALA A 208 -5.97 -0.55 -1.63
CA ALA A 208 -6.81 -0.78 -2.80
C ALA A 208 -6.30 -0.10 -4.09
N ASN A 209 -5.48 0.95 -3.95
CA ASN A 209 -4.83 1.67 -5.05
C ASN A 209 -3.48 1.07 -5.45
N ILE A 210 -3.07 -0.05 -4.86
CA ILE A 210 -1.89 -0.80 -5.25
C ILE A 210 -2.29 -1.86 -6.27
N LYS A 211 -1.59 -1.87 -7.41
CA LYS A 211 -1.80 -2.84 -8.50
C LYS A 211 -0.48 -3.53 -8.79
N VAL A 212 -0.48 -4.84 -8.65
CA VAL A 212 0.70 -5.70 -8.77
C VAL A 212 0.40 -6.77 -9.80
N GLN A 213 1.32 -7.00 -10.73
CA GLN A 213 1.22 -8.08 -11.71
C GLN A 213 1.86 -9.38 -11.21
N GLY A 214 2.96 -9.27 -10.44
CA GLY A 214 3.62 -10.39 -9.77
C GLY A 214 3.12 -10.61 -8.34
N GLU A 215 4.02 -11.07 -7.47
CA GLU A 215 3.74 -11.35 -6.07
C GLU A 215 3.72 -10.08 -5.21
N ALA A 216 2.89 -10.08 -4.16
CA ALA A 216 2.74 -8.95 -3.26
C ALA A 216 2.95 -9.36 -1.81
N THR A 217 3.93 -8.75 -1.14
CA THR A 217 4.22 -8.95 0.28
C THR A 217 4.06 -7.64 1.06
N GLY A 218 3.55 -7.74 2.30
CA GLY A 218 3.35 -6.60 3.19
C GLY A 218 2.12 -5.72 2.89
N ILE A 219 1.33 -6.04 1.85
CA ILE A 219 0.02 -5.41 1.64
C ILE A 219 -0.98 -5.98 2.66
N PRO A 220 -1.70 -5.14 3.44
CA PRO A 220 -2.73 -5.61 4.35
C PRO A 220 -3.80 -6.39 3.59
N VAL A 221 -3.95 -7.67 3.92
CA VAL A 221 -5.01 -8.49 3.36
C VAL A 221 -6.31 -8.04 4.00
N VAL A 222 -7.13 -7.28 3.27
CA VAL A 222 -8.48 -6.96 3.73
C VAL A 222 -9.23 -8.28 3.75
N ALA A 223 -9.49 -8.81 4.94
CA ALA A 223 -10.39 -9.95 5.10
C ALA A 223 -11.73 -9.53 4.50
N ALA A 224 -12.06 -10.07 3.32
CA ALA A 224 -13.35 -9.87 2.71
C ALA A 224 -14.37 -10.48 3.67
N VAL A 225 -14.98 -9.65 4.51
CA VAL A 225 -16.09 -10.08 5.35
C VAL A 225 -17.15 -10.57 4.38
N ASN A 226 -17.37 -11.89 4.35
CA ASN A 226 -18.37 -12.49 3.48
C ASN A 226 -19.74 -12.06 4.00
N THR A 227 -20.21 -10.92 3.51
CA THR A 227 -21.48 -10.30 3.92
C THR A 227 -22.65 -11.24 3.68
N GLY A 228 -22.56 -12.14 2.70
CA GLY A 228 -23.52 -13.22 2.47
C GLY A 228 -23.54 -14.29 3.56
N ALA A 229 -22.38 -14.67 4.11
CA ALA A 229 -22.30 -15.58 5.25
C ALA A 229 -22.83 -14.92 6.52
N LEU A 230 -22.57 -13.63 6.72
CA LEU A 230 -23.06 -12.87 7.87
C LEU A 230 -24.58 -12.68 7.84
N THR A 231 -25.17 -12.35 6.68
CA THR A 231 -26.63 -12.24 6.52
C THR A 231 -27.32 -13.60 6.64
N SER A 232 -26.71 -14.67 6.13
CA SER A 232 -27.20 -16.04 6.29
C SER A 232 -27.18 -16.48 7.76
N ALA A 233 -26.09 -16.20 8.49
CA ALA A 233 -25.98 -16.50 9.91
C ALA A 233 -27.00 -15.69 10.74
N SER A 234 -27.19 -14.41 10.43
CA SER A 234 -28.19 -13.55 11.08
C SER A 234 -29.62 -14.04 10.85
N SER A 235 -29.92 -14.50 9.63
CA SER A 235 -31.21 -15.08 9.27
C SER A 235 -31.45 -16.42 10.00
N ALA A 236 -30.43 -17.28 10.09
CA ALA A 236 -30.49 -18.53 10.84
C ALA A 236 -30.68 -18.31 12.35
N ALA A 237 -29.94 -17.35 12.95
CA ALA A 237 -30.09 -17.00 14.35
C ALA A 237 -31.50 -16.47 14.66
N SER A 238 -32.07 -15.66 13.76
CA SER A 238 -33.44 -15.13 13.90
C SER A 238 -34.49 -16.25 13.80
N ALA A 239 -34.30 -17.21 12.89
CA ALA A 239 -35.16 -18.39 12.78
C ALA A 239 -35.11 -19.27 14.04
N VAL A 240 -33.93 -19.47 14.62
CA VAL A 240 -33.76 -20.21 15.88
C VAL A 240 -34.42 -19.48 17.04
N ALA A 241 -34.27 -18.16 17.14
CA ALA A 241 -34.91 -17.35 18.17
C ALA A 241 -36.45 -17.43 18.08
N ASN A 242 -37.00 -17.40 16.87
CA ASN A 242 -38.45 -17.55 16.65
C ASN A 242 -38.95 -18.95 17.03
N GLN A 243 -38.23 -20.01 16.68
CA GLN A 243 -38.60 -21.37 17.10
C GLN A 243 -38.49 -21.57 18.61
N ALA A 244 -37.49 -20.97 19.27
CA ALA A 244 -37.37 -21.02 20.72
C ALA A 244 -38.53 -20.29 21.42
N ALA A 245 -38.99 -19.16 20.87
CA ALA A 245 -40.15 -18.43 21.36
C ALA A 245 -41.45 -19.24 21.21
N ASP A 246 -41.67 -19.87 20.06
CA ASP A 246 -42.84 -20.74 19.80
C ASP A 246 -42.90 -21.94 20.75
N LEU A 247 -41.74 -22.56 21.03
CA LEU A 247 -41.65 -23.68 21.98
C LEU A 247 -41.93 -23.23 23.41
N ALA A 248 -41.44 -22.04 23.80
CA ALA A 248 -41.72 -21.47 25.12
C ALA A 248 -43.20 -21.11 25.31
N GLU A 249 -43.89 -20.69 24.23
CA GLU A 249 -45.32 -20.39 24.27
C GLU A 249 -46.18 -21.66 24.35
N ARG A 250 -45.79 -22.72 23.63
CA ARG A 250 -46.45 -24.04 23.72
C ARG A 250 -46.21 -24.77 25.04
N ALA A 251 -45.12 -24.47 25.74
CA ALA A 251 -44.81 -25.03 27.06
C ALA A 251 -45.61 -24.37 28.20
N ARG A 252 -46.45 -23.35 27.93
CA ARG A 252 -47.33 -22.74 28.93
C ARG A 252 -48.50 -23.68 29.24
N PRO A 253 -48.71 -24.11 30.51
CA PRO A 253 -49.79 -25.02 30.87
C PRO A 253 -51.16 -24.36 30.69
N GLN A 254 -52.06 -25.02 29.94
CA GLN A 254 -53.46 -24.59 29.81
C GLN A 254 -54.23 -24.87 31.10
N MET A 255 -54.82 -23.83 31.70
CA MET A 255 -55.72 -23.96 32.87
C MET A 255 -56.99 -24.70 32.46
N ARG A 256 -57.13 -25.95 32.91
CA ARG A 256 -58.32 -26.77 32.72
C ARG A 256 -59.30 -26.51 33.89
N THR A 257 -60.30 -25.67 33.65
CA THR A 257 -61.31 -25.27 34.67
C THR A 257 -62.55 -26.17 34.60
N GLU A 258 -62.40 -27.47 34.88
CA GLU A 258 -63.56 -28.37 35.01
C GLU A 258 -63.34 -29.36 36.16
N ILE A 259 -63.71 -28.96 37.37
CA ILE A 259 -64.01 -29.89 38.47
C ILE A 259 -65.41 -29.52 38.97
N PRO A 260 -66.44 -30.35 38.76
CA PRO A 260 -67.79 -30.06 39.24
C PRO A 260 -67.89 -30.35 40.75
N THR A 261 -68.15 -29.31 41.54
CA THR A 261 -68.30 -29.38 43.00
C THR A 261 -69.73 -29.78 43.38
N ILE A 262 -69.89 -30.93 44.05
CA ILE A 262 -71.18 -31.36 44.64
C ILE A 262 -71.22 -30.90 46.10
N LEU A 263 -72.14 -29.99 46.44
CA LEU A 263 -72.36 -29.47 47.79
C LEU A 263 -73.48 -30.27 48.48
N ASN A 264 -73.16 -30.94 49.59
CA ASN A 264 -74.14 -31.67 50.40
C ASN A 264 -74.40 -30.89 51.69
N VAL A 265 -75.56 -30.25 51.80
CA VAL A 265 -75.91 -29.39 52.94
C VAL A 265 -76.87 -30.15 53.86
N ARG A 266 -76.45 -30.47 55.08
CA ARG A 266 -77.28 -31.11 56.09
C ARG A 266 -77.73 -30.06 57.11
N PHE A 267 -79.03 -29.74 57.10
CA PHE A 267 -79.66 -28.98 58.18
C PHE A 267 -80.10 -29.95 59.28
N LEU A 268 -79.74 -29.68 60.53
CA LEU A 268 -80.40 -30.25 61.69
C LEU A 268 -80.89 -29.10 62.56
N GLY A 269 -82.21 -28.94 62.61
CA GLY A 269 -82.92 -27.94 63.39
C GLY A 269 -83.40 -28.47 64.74
N PHE A 270 -83.37 -27.53 65.71
CA PHE A 270 -84.17 -27.31 66.93
C PHE A 270 -84.55 -28.45 67.89
N GLY A 271 -84.27 -28.20 69.17
CA GLY A 271 -84.93 -28.82 70.32
C GLY A 271 -84.67 -28.06 71.63
N GLN A 272 -85.68 -27.27 72.03
CA GLN A 272 -85.89 -26.44 73.24
C GLN A 272 -85.07 -25.17 73.44
#